data_AF-A0A7X2NEG1-F1
#
_entry.id   AF-A0A7X2NEG1-F1
#
_cell.length_a   1.000
_cell.length_b   1.000
_cell.length_c   1.000
_cell.angle_alpha   90.00
_cell.angle_beta   90.00
_cell.angle_gamma   90.00
#
_symmetry.space_group_name_H-M   'P 1'
#
loop_
_entity.id
_entity.type
_entity.pdbx_description
1 polymer ?
#
loop_
_entity_poly.entity_id
_entity_poly.type
_entity_poly.pdbx_seq_one_letter_code
_entity_poly.pdbx_strand_id
1 'polypeptide(L)'
;MENKVKNIPKGVLIGESIFDIAYLLFAFTASAVFFSHGTDPVFFWYGWLTLILGAGDAFHLVPRVVHHLCGDNDRVQWWMQLGLLVSSMTMTVFYIILVRIWTLLFDPTSISSVFILFVALFAFIRIVLCAMPQNKWFSGGDMKWSFARNLAFLLLGGLVAFLFASIGNTGGYGLWKMALAIAISFGCYLPVTIWAKTKPAIGALMIPKTMAYIWMIAMGLALLNV
;
A
#
# COMPACT_ATOMS: atom_id res chain seq x y z
N MET A 1 -7.14 -24.39 -13.09
CA MET A 1 -7.48 -22.99 -12.69
C MET A 1 -8.41 -22.30 -13.69
N GLU A 2 -8.64 -22.86 -14.89
CA GLU A 2 -9.53 -22.34 -15.94
C GLU A 2 -11.01 -22.11 -15.54
N ASN A 3 -11.54 -22.82 -14.55
CA ASN A 3 -12.99 -22.78 -14.26
C ASN A 3 -13.45 -21.71 -13.25
N LYS A 4 -12.57 -20.91 -12.64
CA LYS A 4 -12.98 -19.93 -11.61
C LYS A 4 -13.09 -18.47 -12.11
N VAL A 5 -12.42 -18.11 -13.20
CA VAL A 5 -12.57 -16.78 -13.83
C VAL A 5 -13.87 -16.69 -14.65
N LYS A 6 -14.44 -17.83 -15.03
CA LYS A 6 -15.61 -17.96 -15.92
C LYS A 6 -16.92 -17.35 -15.40
N ASN A 7 -17.00 -16.96 -14.12
CA ASN A 7 -18.23 -16.47 -13.47
C ASN A 7 -18.19 -14.99 -13.02
N ILE A 8 -17.14 -14.23 -13.30
CA ILE A 8 -17.13 -12.78 -12.99
C ILE A 8 -17.75 -12.02 -14.17
N PRO A 9 -18.81 -11.21 -13.96
CA PRO A 9 -19.42 -10.46 -15.05
C PRO A 9 -18.40 -9.53 -15.72
N LYS A 10 -18.39 -9.48 -17.06
CA LYS A 10 -17.46 -8.64 -17.82
C LYS A 10 -17.48 -7.17 -17.37
N GLY A 11 -18.65 -6.64 -17.00
CA GLY A 11 -18.78 -5.27 -16.49
C GLY A 11 -17.98 -5.01 -15.21
N VAL A 12 -17.84 -6.01 -14.32
CA VAL A 12 -17.03 -5.90 -13.10
C VAL A 12 -15.55 -5.83 -13.45
N LEU A 13 -15.07 -6.70 -14.36
CA LEU A 13 -13.67 -6.70 -14.81
C LEU A 13 -13.27 -5.38 -15.49
N ILE A 14 -14.18 -4.82 -16.30
CA ILE A 14 -13.99 -3.50 -16.93
C ILE A 14 -13.93 -2.41 -15.85
N GLY A 15 -14.86 -2.43 -14.89
CA GLY A 15 -14.89 -1.46 -13.78
C GLY A 15 -13.61 -1.49 -12.94
N GLU A 16 -13.13 -2.69 -12.56
CA GLU A 16 -11.86 -2.86 -11.86
C GLU A 16 -10.68 -2.33 -12.67
N SER A 17 -10.66 -2.60 -13.98
CA SER A 17 -9.58 -2.12 -14.86
C SER A 17 -9.56 -0.60 -14.98
N ILE A 18 -10.73 0.04 -15.11
CA ILE A 18 -10.86 1.50 -15.14
C ILE A 18 -10.37 2.09 -13.82
N PHE A 19 -10.76 1.49 -12.69
CA PHE A 19 -10.33 1.92 -11.36
C PHE A 19 -8.81 1.82 -11.20
N ASP A 20 -8.21 0.69 -11.59
CA ASP A 20 -6.76 0.47 -11.50
C ASP A 20 -5.99 1.50 -12.35
N ILE A 21 -6.44 1.78 -13.56
CA ILE A 21 -5.85 2.80 -14.44
C ILE A 21 -5.98 4.19 -13.81
N ALA A 22 -7.18 4.56 -13.34
CA ALA A 22 -7.43 5.86 -12.73
C ALA A 22 -6.59 6.08 -11.46
N TYR A 23 -6.46 5.04 -10.64
CA TYR A 23 -5.60 5.06 -9.44
C TYR A 23 -4.13 5.30 -9.81
N LEU A 24 -3.59 4.56 -10.78
CA LEU A 24 -2.19 4.74 -11.19
C LEU A 24 -1.95 6.14 -11.77
N LEU A 25 -2.84 6.63 -12.63
CA LEU A 25 -2.77 8.00 -13.16
C LEU A 25 -2.81 9.03 -12.04
N PHE A 26 -3.71 8.87 -11.07
CA PHE A 26 -3.76 9.73 -9.89
C PHE A 26 -2.45 9.69 -9.11
N ALA A 27 -1.92 8.51 -8.80
CA ALA A 27 -0.69 8.36 -8.02
C ALA A 27 0.51 9.03 -8.71
N PHE A 28 0.72 8.79 -10.02
CA PHE A 28 1.82 9.42 -10.74
C PHE A 28 1.64 10.94 -10.89
N THR A 29 0.41 11.41 -11.11
CA THR A 29 0.12 12.85 -11.18
C THR A 29 0.36 13.53 -9.83
N ALA A 30 -0.17 12.97 -8.74
CA ALA A 30 0.02 13.50 -7.39
C ALA A 30 1.50 13.49 -6.98
N SER A 31 2.26 12.44 -7.34
CA SER A 31 3.70 12.38 -7.13
C SER A 31 4.43 13.52 -7.85
N ALA A 32 4.10 13.80 -9.11
CA ALA A 32 4.67 14.91 -9.86
C ALA A 32 4.34 16.27 -9.23
N VAL A 33 3.10 16.46 -8.76
CA VAL A 33 2.67 17.67 -8.04
C VAL A 33 3.43 17.86 -6.72
N PHE A 34 3.69 16.78 -5.97
CA PHE A 34 4.50 16.88 -4.76
C PHE A 34 5.95 17.24 -5.07
N PHE A 35 6.55 16.63 -6.09
CA PHE A 35 7.92 16.96 -6.49
C PHE A 35 8.05 18.39 -7.02
N SER A 36 7.02 18.96 -7.65
CA SER A 36 7.05 20.38 -8.05
C SER A 36 7.09 21.35 -6.87
N HIS A 37 6.69 20.89 -5.67
CA HIS A 37 6.79 21.62 -4.41
C HIS A 37 7.91 21.09 -3.50
N GLY A 38 8.82 20.26 -4.05
CA GLY A 38 9.84 19.52 -3.28
C GLY A 38 10.97 20.37 -2.70
N THR A 39 10.92 21.69 -2.81
CA THR A 39 11.76 22.58 -2.00
C THR A 39 11.43 22.45 -0.51
N ASP A 40 10.16 22.19 -0.19
CA ASP A 40 9.76 21.77 1.14
C ASP A 40 10.07 20.27 1.33
N PRO A 41 10.85 19.90 2.37
CA PRO A 41 11.13 18.50 2.66
C PRO A 41 9.89 17.62 2.81
N VAL A 42 8.78 18.14 3.37
CA VAL A 42 7.52 17.40 3.52
C VAL A 42 7.00 16.94 2.16
N PHE A 43 6.92 17.87 1.19
CA PHE A 43 6.44 17.55 -0.15
C PHE A 43 7.43 16.71 -0.95
N PHE A 44 8.74 16.89 -0.74
CA PHE A 44 9.74 15.98 -1.31
C PHE A 44 9.50 14.52 -0.88
N TRP A 45 9.26 14.28 0.41
CA TRP A 45 8.97 12.94 0.92
C TRP A 45 7.59 12.42 0.52
N TYR A 46 6.57 13.28 0.43
CA TYR A 46 5.27 12.89 -0.13
C TYR A 46 5.36 12.48 -1.62
N GLY A 47 6.23 13.13 -2.38
CA GLY A 47 6.53 12.77 -3.77
C GLY A 47 7.07 11.35 -3.88
N TRP A 48 8.07 11.00 -3.06
CA TRP A 48 8.62 9.64 -2.98
C TRP A 48 7.64 8.62 -2.43
N LEU A 49 6.89 8.97 -1.39
CA LEU A 49 5.84 8.12 -0.81
C LEU A 49 4.83 7.71 -1.89
N THR A 50 4.36 8.69 -2.67
CA THR A 50 3.35 8.47 -3.71
C THR A 50 3.94 7.72 -4.90
N LEU A 51 5.16 8.07 -5.32
CA LEU A 51 5.85 7.39 -6.42
C LEU A 51 6.08 5.92 -6.12
N ILE A 52 6.62 5.59 -4.95
CA ILE A 52 6.96 4.21 -4.57
C ILE A 52 5.70 3.35 -4.44
N LEU A 53 4.62 3.92 -3.91
CA LEU A 53 3.32 3.25 -3.85
C LEU A 53 2.78 2.95 -5.26
N GLY A 54 2.64 3.99 -6.10
CA GLY A 54 2.09 3.86 -7.45
C GLY A 54 2.96 2.99 -8.35
N ALA A 55 4.28 3.20 -8.33
CA ALA A 55 5.23 2.40 -9.10
C ALA A 55 5.24 0.94 -8.64
N GLY A 56 5.22 0.67 -7.33
CA GLY A 56 5.16 -0.69 -6.82
C GLY A 56 3.89 -1.42 -7.23
N ASP A 57 2.74 -0.74 -7.12
CA ASP A 57 1.45 -1.32 -7.50
C ASP A 57 1.32 -1.51 -9.02
N ALA A 58 1.94 -0.67 -9.83
CA ALA A 58 1.95 -0.82 -11.28
C ALA A 58 2.48 -2.20 -11.73
N PHE A 59 3.43 -2.81 -11.00
CA PHE A 59 3.97 -4.13 -11.34
C PHE A 59 2.93 -5.26 -11.25
N HIS A 60 1.83 -5.11 -10.52
CA HIS A 60 0.76 -6.11 -10.49
C HIS A 60 -0.56 -5.61 -11.09
N LEU A 61 -0.83 -4.29 -11.06
CA LEU A 61 -2.05 -3.71 -11.62
C LEU A 61 -2.00 -3.64 -13.15
N VAL A 62 -0.87 -3.28 -13.76
CA VAL A 62 -0.75 -3.25 -15.23
C VAL A 62 -0.94 -4.66 -15.82
N PRO A 63 -0.27 -5.71 -15.32
CA PRO A 63 -0.54 -7.08 -15.77
C PRO A 63 -1.99 -7.52 -15.52
N ARG A 64 -2.62 -7.08 -14.43
CA ARG A 64 -4.03 -7.39 -14.14
C ARG A 64 -4.98 -6.77 -15.17
N VAL A 65 -4.77 -5.50 -15.53
CA VAL A 65 -5.53 -4.84 -16.60
C VAL A 65 -5.35 -5.60 -17.92
N VAL A 66 -4.12 -6.00 -18.25
CA VAL A 66 -3.85 -6.84 -19.43
C VAL A 66 -4.58 -8.18 -19.34
N HIS A 67 -4.58 -8.85 -18.19
CA HIS A 67 -5.33 -10.09 -17.96
C HIS A 67 -6.83 -9.90 -18.23
N HIS A 68 -7.42 -8.82 -17.72
CA HIS A 68 -8.86 -8.53 -17.90
C HIS A 68 -9.24 -8.23 -19.35
N LEU A 69 -8.37 -7.55 -20.10
CA LEU A 69 -8.67 -7.08 -21.47
C LEU A 69 -8.24 -8.06 -22.56
N CYS A 70 -7.07 -8.67 -22.40
CA CYS A 70 -6.42 -9.50 -23.43
C CYS A 70 -6.45 -11.00 -23.10
N GLY A 71 -6.93 -11.39 -21.91
CA GLY A 71 -6.93 -12.76 -21.44
C GLY A 71 -5.64 -13.18 -20.77
N ASP A 72 -5.58 -14.44 -20.35
CA ASP A 72 -4.52 -14.96 -19.51
C ASP A 72 -3.35 -15.57 -20.29
N ASN A 73 -2.14 -15.43 -19.77
CA ASN A 73 -0.96 -16.16 -20.23
C ASN A 73 0.09 -16.28 -19.12
N ASP A 74 1.03 -17.22 -19.27
CA ASP A 74 2.06 -17.50 -18.27
C ASP A 74 2.91 -16.27 -17.92
N ARG A 75 3.16 -15.39 -18.92
CA ARG A 75 3.92 -14.15 -18.72
C ARG A 75 3.15 -13.17 -17.83
N VAL A 76 1.86 -12.99 -18.06
CA VAL A 76 0.98 -12.11 -17.26
C VAL A 76 0.89 -12.63 -15.83
N GLN A 77 0.72 -13.94 -15.64
CA GLN A 77 0.74 -14.57 -14.31
C GLN A 77 2.07 -14.38 -13.58
N TRP A 78 3.18 -14.47 -14.30
CA TRP A 78 4.51 -14.24 -13.75
C TRP A 78 4.69 -12.79 -13.27
N TRP A 79 4.30 -11.80 -14.09
CA TRP A 79 4.35 -10.39 -13.70
C TRP A 79 3.43 -10.06 -12.53
N MET A 80 2.22 -10.62 -12.48
CA MET A 80 1.33 -10.47 -11.32
C MET A 80 1.98 -10.99 -10.04
N GLN A 81 2.65 -12.15 -10.09
CA GLN A 81 3.35 -12.73 -8.94
C GLN A 81 4.58 -11.90 -8.52
N LEU A 82 5.37 -11.41 -9.48
CA LEU A 82 6.47 -10.48 -9.21
C LEU A 82 5.94 -9.20 -8.57
N GLY A 83 4.85 -8.65 -9.09
CA GLY A 83 4.26 -7.43 -8.57
C GLY A 83 3.75 -7.56 -7.14
N LEU A 84 3.31 -8.74 -6.69
CA LEU A 84 2.99 -8.96 -5.27
C LEU A 84 4.23 -8.83 -4.36
N LEU A 85 5.39 -9.33 -4.81
CA LEU A 85 6.66 -9.16 -4.09
C LEU A 85 7.07 -7.69 -4.08
N VAL A 86 7.09 -7.05 -5.25
CA VAL A 86 7.48 -5.63 -5.39
C VAL A 86 6.58 -4.75 -4.53
N SER A 87 5.25 -4.85 -4.68
CA SER A 87 4.29 -4.12 -3.83
C SER A 87 4.50 -4.42 -2.34
N SER A 88 4.83 -5.65 -1.93
CA SER A 88 5.07 -5.93 -0.51
C SER A 88 6.27 -5.17 0.05
N MET A 89 7.33 -5.04 -0.75
CA MET A 89 8.53 -4.29 -0.41
C MET A 89 8.27 -2.78 -0.42
N THR A 90 7.70 -2.24 -1.51
CA THR A 90 7.41 -0.80 -1.64
C THR A 90 6.42 -0.32 -0.58
N MET A 91 5.43 -1.13 -0.21
CA MET A 91 4.51 -0.82 0.87
C MET A 91 5.20 -0.73 2.23
N THR A 92 6.28 -1.49 2.45
CA THR A 92 7.06 -1.36 3.69
C THR A 92 7.79 -0.02 3.71
N VAL A 93 8.40 0.36 2.57
CA VAL A 93 9.07 1.65 2.40
C VAL A 93 8.08 2.81 2.53
N PHE A 94 6.86 2.68 2.00
CA PHE A 94 5.79 3.66 2.16
C PHE A 94 5.53 4.02 3.63
N TYR A 95 5.42 3.03 4.52
CA TYR A 95 5.21 3.30 5.96
C TYR A 95 6.43 3.92 6.64
N ILE A 96 7.65 3.59 6.21
CA ILE A 96 8.86 4.27 6.70
C ILE A 96 8.84 5.74 6.30
N ILE A 97 8.46 6.04 5.04
CA ILE A 97 8.36 7.42 4.56
C ILE A 97 7.24 8.17 5.29
N LEU A 98 6.11 7.53 5.60
CA LEU A 98 5.07 8.15 6.44
C LEU A 98 5.59 8.59 7.81
N VAL A 99 6.42 7.77 8.46
CA VAL A 99 7.07 8.16 9.72
C VAL A 99 8.04 9.33 9.48
N ARG A 100 8.79 9.32 8.38
CA ARG A 100 9.66 10.45 8.04
C ARG A 100 8.88 11.75 7.86
N ILE A 101 7.78 11.73 7.13
CA ILE A 101 6.87 12.88 6.95
C ILE A 101 6.36 13.35 8.31
N TRP A 102 5.92 12.43 9.17
CA TRP A 102 5.50 12.77 10.51
C TRP A 102 6.60 13.54 11.28
N THR A 103 7.86 13.09 11.22
CA THR A 103 8.98 13.78 11.90
C THR A 103 9.34 15.14 11.33
N LEU A 104 8.86 15.47 10.12
CA LEU A 104 9.06 16.80 9.53
C LEU A 104 7.94 17.76 9.91
N LEU A 105 6.73 17.24 10.13
CA LEU A 105 5.54 18.02 10.47
C LEU A 105 5.38 18.26 11.97
N PHE A 106 5.88 17.35 12.79
CA PHE A 106 5.74 17.39 14.24
C PHE A 106 7.12 17.32 14.91
N ASP A 107 7.21 17.82 16.14
CA ASP A 107 8.46 17.84 16.90
C ASP A 107 9.03 16.42 17.07
N PRO A 108 10.19 16.10 16.49
CA PRO A 108 10.80 14.77 16.57
C PRO A 108 11.10 14.33 18.01
N THR A 109 11.29 15.27 18.94
CA THR A 109 11.62 14.97 20.33
C THR A 109 10.43 14.39 21.11
N SER A 110 9.22 14.50 20.56
CA SER A 110 8.01 13.89 21.11
C SER A 110 7.91 12.38 20.86
N ILE A 111 8.76 11.80 20.00
CA ILE A 111 8.85 10.35 19.80
C ILE A 111 10.02 9.78 20.61
N SER A 112 9.74 8.75 21.42
CA SER A 112 10.78 7.96 22.07
C SER A 112 11.64 7.19 21.05
N SER A 113 12.96 7.19 21.22
CA SER A 113 13.89 6.38 20.41
C SER A 113 13.51 4.89 20.38
N VAL A 114 12.87 4.39 21.43
CA VAL A 114 12.35 3.01 21.51
C VAL A 114 11.26 2.76 20.47
N PHE A 115 10.38 3.75 20.23
CA PHE A 115 9.33 3.65 19.22
C PHE A 115 9.91 3.59 17.80
N ILE A 116 10.88 4.45 17.49
CA ILE A 116 11.59 4.45 16.20
C ILE A 116 12.29 3.11 15.98
N LEU A 117 12.90 2.54 17.02
CA LEU A 117 13.51 1.22 16.97
C LEU A 117 12.48 0.12 16.62
N PHE A 118 11.28 0.14 17.21
CA PHE A 118 10.23 -0.84 16.86
C PHE A 118 9.76 -0.71 15.42
N VAL A 119 9.56 0.52 14.92
CA VAL A 119 9.23 0.77 13.50
C VAL A 119 10.31 0.17 12.60
N ALA A 120 11.58 0.48 12.87
CA ALA A 120 12.72 -0.03 12.09
C ALA A 120 12.82 -1.56 12.17
N LEU A 121 12.61 -2.15 13.35
CA LEU A 121 12.64 -3.59 13.58
C LEU A 121 11.57 -4.30 12.76
N PHE A 122 10.30 -3.89 12.84
CA PHE A 122 9.23 -4.55 12.09
C PHE A 122 9.35 -4.34 10.58
N ALA A 123 9.80 -3.18 10.14
CA ALA A 123 10.10 -2.94 8.73
C ALA A 123 11.22 -3.87 8.23
N PHE A 124 12.31 -3.99 8.99
CA PHE A 124 13.42 -4.89 8.67
C PHE A 124 12.97 -6.35 8.64
N ILE A 125 12.26 -6.81 9.67
CA ILE A 125 11.70 -8.17 9.74
C ILE A 125 10.83 -8.43 8.51
N ARG A 126 9.94 -7.51 8.14
CA ARG A 126 9.09 -7.70 6.96
C ARG A 126 9.89 -7.79 5.67
N ILE A 127 10.88 -6.92 5.46
CA ILE A 127 11.75 -6.96 4.28
C ILE A 127 12.48 -8.29 4.17
N VAL A 128 13.10 -8.75 5.27
CA VAL A 128 13.77 -10.05 5.32
C VAL A 128 12.78 -11.18 5.02
N LEU A 129 11.63 -11.16 5.69
CA LEU A 129 10.58 -12.15 5.45
C LEU A 129 10.10 -12.14 4.01
N CYS A 130 10.03 -11.01 3.30
CA CYS A 130 9.62 -10.96 1.89
C CYS A 130 10.70 -11.47 0.93
N ALA A 131 11.97 -11.21 1.24
CA ALA A 131 13.12 -11.62 0.40
C ALA A 131 13.42 -13.12 0.46
N MET A 132 12.98 -13.80 1.52
CA MET A 132 13.24 -15.23 1.72
C MET A 132 12.61 -16.11 0.62
N PRO A 133 13.36 -17.04 0.00
CA PRO A 133 12.85 -17.88 -1.10
C PRO A 133 11.69 -18.80 -0.67
N GLN A 134 11.56 -19.09 0.62
CA GLN A 134 10.51 -19.92 1.21
C GLN A 134 9.11 -19.33 1.03
N ASN A 135 8.99 -18.05 0.68
CA ASN A 135 7.71 -17.46 0.30
C ASN A 135 7.09 -18.11 -0.92
N LYS A 136 7.89 -18.72 -1.81
CA LYS A 136 7.44 -19.38 -3.04
C LYS A 136 6.53 -18.46 -3.87
N TRP A 137 6.93 -17.19 -4.02
CA TRP A 137 6.15 -16.15 -4.71
C TRP A 137 5.67 -16.58 -6.10
N PHE A 138 6.49 -17.34 -6.84
CA PHE A 138 6.22 -17.83 -8.19
C PHE A 138 5.63 -19.24 -8.27
N SER A 139 5.26 -19.84 -7.13
CA SER A 139 4.78 -21.23 -7.06
C SER A 139 3.56 -21.37 -6.16
N GLY A 140 2.67 -20.36 -6.19
CA GLY A 140 1.40 -20.35 -5.45
C GLY A 140 1.48 -19.82 -4.02
N GLY A 141 2.67 -19.51 -3.51
CA GLY A 141 2.90 -18.87 -2.23
C GLY A 141 2.75 -19.80 -1.01
N ASP A 142 3.66 -19.67 -0.05
CA ASP A 142 3.58 -20.40 1.23
C ASP A 142 2.69 -19.66 2.25
N MET A 143 1.75 -20.38 2.86
CA MET A 143 0.77 -19.77 3.79
C MET A 143 1.43 -19.28 5.09
N LYS A 144 2.41 -20.02 5.64
CA LYS A 144 3.06 -19.65 6.90
C LYS A 144 3.92 -18.40 6.71
N TRP A 145 4.67 -18.34 5.62
CA TRP A 145 5.47 -17.16 5.27
C TRP A 145 4.61 -15.95 4.91
N SER A 146 3.49 -16.18 4.20
CA SER A 146 2.50 -15.13 3.93
C SER A 146 1.90 -14.57 5.23
N PHE A 147 1.55 -15.43 6.19
CA PHE A 147 1.08 -14.98 7.49
C PHE A 147 2.15 -14.18 8.24
N ALA A 148 3.39 -14.68 8.33
CA ALA A 148 4.47 -14.03 9.06
C ALA A 148 4.79 -12.63 8.52
N ARG A 149 4.97 -12.47 7.20
CA ARG A 149 5.28 -11.17 6.58
C ARG A 149 4.13 -10.17 6.72
N ASN A 150 2.88 -10.64 6.75
CA ASN A 150 1.70 -9.80 6.92
C ASN A 150 1.45 -9.44 8.39
N LEU A 151 1.82 -10.31 9.34
CA LEU A 151 1.83 -9.99 10.76
C LEU A 151 2.84 -8.88 11.07
N ALA A 152 4.07 -9.00 10.57
CA ALA A 152 5.08 -7.95 10.70
C ALA A 152 4.59 -6.60 10.13
N PHE A 153 3.82 -6.65 9.04
CA PHE A 153 3.22 -5.46 8.43
C PHE A 153 2.12 -4.84 9.25
N LEU A 154 1.24 -5.67 9.81
CA LEU A 154 0.16 -5.22 10.66
C LEU A 154 0.72 -4.51 11.89
N LEU A 155 1.81 -5.03 12.47
CA LEU A 155 2.50 -4.41 13.60
C LEU A 155 3.14 -3.08 13.20
N LEU A 156 3.87 -3.03 12.07
CA LEU A 156 4.41 -1.78 11.54
C LEU A 156 3.31 -0.74 11.29
N GLY A 157 2.25 -1.12 10.58
CA GLY A 157 1.13 -0.26 10.25
C GLY A 157 0.37 0.22 11.49
N GLY A 158 0.18 -0.65 12.47
CA GLY A 158 -0.44 -0.33 13.76
C GLY A 158 0.37 0.70 14.55
N LEU A 159 1.70 0.58 14.57
CA LEU A 159 2.58 1.59 15.16
C LEU A 159 2.41 2.93 14.46
N VAL A 160 2.46 2.97 13.13
CA VAL A 160 2.30 4.23 12.38
C VAL A 160 0.89 4.81 12.56
N ALA A 161 -0.16 3.99 12.59
CA ALA A 161 -1.52 4.47 12.90
C ALA A 161 -1.60 5.08 14.30
N PHE A 162 -1.00 4.42 15.31
CA PHE A 162 -0.93 4.97 16.66
C PHE A 162 -0.19 6.31 16.70
N LEU A 163 0.90 6.43 15.95
CA LEU A 163 1.69 7.66 15.85
C LEU A 163 0.89 8.84 15.27
N PHE A 164 0.08 8.61 14.24
CA PHE A 164 -0.81 9.64 13.72
C PHE A 164 -2.02 9.90 14.61
N ALA A 165 -2.51 8.91 15.36
CA ALA A 165 -3.61 9.11 16.30
C ALA A 165 -3.17 9.95 17.51
N SER A 166 -1.94 9.77 18.00
CA SER A 166 -1.44 10.44 19.21
C SER A 166 -1.30 11.96 19.07
N ILE A 167 -1.13 12.47 17.85
CA ILE A 167 -1.02 13.92 17.60
C ILE A 167 -2.37 14.65 17.58
N GLY A 168 -3.50 13.94 17.50
CA GLY A 168 -4.82 14.57 17.39
C GLY A 168 -4.90 15.62 16.27
N ASN A 169 -5.45 16.80 16.54
CA ASN A 169 -5.48 17.89 15.56
C ASN A 169 -4.35 18.92 15.76
N THR A 170 -3.20 18.49 16.29
CA THR A 170 -2.03 19.36 16.46
C THR A 170 -1.64 19.99 15.12
N GLY A 171 -1.39 21.30 15.11
CA GLY A 171 -1.08 22.08 13.91
C GLY A 171 -2.27 22.34 12.98
N GLY A 172 -3.49 21.89 13.31
CA GLY A 172 -4.69 22.13 12.49
C GLY A 172 -4.74 21.34 11.17
N TYR A 173 -3.73 20.51 10.89
CA TYR A 173 -3.58 19.79 9.63
C TYR A 173 -4.60 18.65 9.40
N GLY A 174 -5.33 18.23 10.44
CA GLY A 174 -6.27 17.11 10.33
C GLY A 174 -5.63 15.74 10.12
N LEU A 175 -4.32 15.60 10.31
CA LEU A 175 -3.56 14.39 10.02
C LEU A 175 -3.82 13.21 10.97
N TRP A 176 -4.55 13.38 12.08
CA TRP A 176 -5.08 12.23 12.83
C TRP A 176 -5.96 11.31 11.98
N LYS A 177 -6.59 11.85 10.93
CA LYS A 177 -7.36 11.06 9.96
C LYS A 177 -6.49 10.04 9.21
N MET A 178 -5.17 10.25 9.15
CA MET A 178 -4.22 9.29 8.60
C MET A 178 -4.29 7.96 9.36
N ALA A 179 -4.46 7.99 10.69
CA ALA A 179 -4.65 6.78 11.49
C ALA A 179 -5.91 6.01 11.08
N LEU A 180 -7.01 6.72 10.80
CA LEU A 180 -8.25 6.13 10.31
C LEU A 180 -8.08 5.54 8.90
N ALA A 181 -7.40 6.24 8.01
CA ALA A 181 -7.09 5.72 6.67
C ALA A 181 -6.24 4.43 6.75
N ILE A 182 -5.23 4.40 7.60
CA ILE A 182 -4.40 3.20 7.83
C ILE A 182 -5.26 2.06 8.39
N ALA A 183 -6.11 2.33 9.37
CA ALA A 183 -7.01 1.33 9.97
C ALA A 183 -7.98 0.74 8.94
N ILE A 184 -8.61 1.57 8.10
CA ILE A 184 -9.49 1.12 7.00
C ILE A 184 -8.71 0.26 6.02
N SER A 185 -7.51 0.71 5.62
CA SER A 185 -6.65 -0.06 4.72
C SER A 185 -6.35 -1.46 5.25
N PHE A 186 -5.91 -1.57 6.51
CA PHE A 186 -5.62 -2.87 7.12
C PHE A 186 -6.88 -3.71 7.36
N GLY A 187 -7.98 -3.09 7.76
CA GLY A 187 -9.28 -3.75 7.93
C GLY A 187 -9.78 -4.40 6.64
N CYS A 188 -9.55 -3.77 5.49
CA CYS A 188 -9.85 -4.35 4.18
C CYS A 188 -8.77 -5.35 3.72
N TYR A 189 -7.50 -5.12 4.06
CA TYR A 189 -6.37 -5.96 3.63
C TYR A 189 -6.35 -7.34 4.29
N LEU A 190 -6.51 -7.41 5.61
CA LEU A 190 -6.37 -8.66 6.36
C LEU A 190 -7.32 -9.76 5.85
N PRO A 191 -8.63 -9.51 5.64
CA PRO A 191 -9.52 -10.51 5.10
C PRO A 191 -9.10 -11.01 3.71
N VAL A 192 -8.60 -10.13 2.85
CA VAL A 192 -8.15 -10.48 1.51
C VAL A 192 -6.96 -11.44 1.58
N THR A 193 -5.98 -11.15 2.44
CA THR A 193 -4.78 -12.00 2.54
C THR A 193 -5.06 -13.41 3.05
N ILE A 194 -6.10 -13.58 3.87
CA ILE A 194 -6.45 -14.86 4.49
C ILE A 194 -7.41 -15.66 3.60
N TRP A 195 -8.43 -15.02 3.03
CA TRP A 195 -9.56 -15.73 2.42
C TRP A 195 -9.72 -15.55 0.92
N ALA A 196 -8.97 -14.68 0.23
CA ALA A 196 -9.20 -14.45 -1.20
C ALA A 196 -9.02 -15.72 -2.07
N LYS A 197 -8.14 -16.65 -1.65
CA LYS A 197 -7.94 -17.94 -2.35
C LYS A 197 -9.17 -18.87 -2.25
N THR A 198 -9.91 -18.80 -1.14
CA THR A 198 -11.08 -19.65 -0.89
C THR A 198 -12.39 -18.98 -1.29
N LYS A 199 -12.48 -17.65 -1.09
CA LYS A 199 -13.65 -16.81 -1.40
C LYS A 199 -13.22 -15.62 -2.30
N PRO A 200 -13.20 -15.79 -3.64
CA PRO A 200 -12.72 -14.78 -4.57
C PRO A 200 -13.41 -13.41 -4.44
N ALA A 201 -14.71 -13.38 -4.07
CA ALA A 201 -15.47 -12.14 -3.88
C ALA A 201 -14.87 -11.23 -2.79
N ILE A 202 -14.14 -11.77 -1.81
CA ILE A 202 -13.46 -10.96 -0.78
C ILE A 202 -12.36 -10.09 -1.42
N GLY A 203 -11.84 -10.48 -2.59
CA GLY A 203 -10.90 -9.68 -3.37
C GLY A 203 -11.39 -8.27 -3.69
N ALA A 204 -12.71 -8.05 -3.76
CA ALA A 204 -13.30 -6.72 -3.98
C ALA A 204 -12.94 -5.70 -2.89
N LEU A 205 -12.57 -6.15 -1.68
CA LEU A 205 -12.06 -5.28 -0.60
C LEU A 205 -10.74 -4.58 -0.96
N MET A 206 -10.07 -4.97 -2.05
CA MET A 206 -8.93 -4.22 -2.57
C MET A 206 -9.30 -2.80 -3.01
N ILE A 207 -10.53 -2.57 -3.49
CA ILE A 207 -11.01 -1.24 -3.90
C ILE A 207 -11.06 -0.27 -2.70
N PRO A 208 -11.82 -0.53 -1.62
CA PRO A 208 -11.87 0.38 -0.47
C PRO A 208 -10.51 0.50 0.23
N LYS A 209 -9.68 -0.55 0.22
CA LYS A 209 -8.27 -0.45 0.65
C LYS A 209 -7.52 0.61 -0.18
N THR A 210 -7.58 0.54 -1.50
CA THR A 210 -6.91 1.51 -2.39
C THR A 210 -7.47 2.93 -2.20
N MET A 211 -8.78 3.08 -1.95
CA MET A 211 -9.36 4.37 -1.60
C MET A 211 -8.78 4.97 -0.31
N ALA A 212 -8.47 4.13 0.68
CA ALA A 212 -7.77 4.60 1.86
C ALA A 212 -6.38 5.16 1.51
N TYR A 213 -5.64 4.54 0.59
CA TYR A 213 -4.35 5.08 0.13
C TYR A 213 -4.49 6.38 -0.67
N ILE A 214 -5.49 6.47 -1.56
CA ILE A 214 -5.81 7.74 -2.22
C ILE A 214 -6.09 8.83 -1.18
N TRP A 215 -6.80 8.49 -0.11
CA TRP A 215 -7.07 9.45 0.96
C TRP A 215 -5.80 9.88 1.72
N MET A 216 -4.86 8.95 1.99
CA MET A 216 -3.56 9.31 2.60
C MET A 216 -2.78 10.29 1.72
N ILE A 217 -2.78 10.09 0.40
CA ILE A 217 -2.16 10.99 -0.58
C ILE A 217 -2.92 12.33 -0.61
N ALA A 218 -4.25 12.30 -0.63
CA ALA A 218 -5.09 13.50 -0.66
C ALA A 218 -4.91 14.37 0.59
N MET A 219 -4.66 13.78 1.77
CA MET A 219 -4.27 14.55 2.95
C MET A 219 -2.97 15.32 2.72
N GLY A 220 -1.97 14.71 2.08
CA GLY A 220 -0.75 15.41 1.69
C GLY A 220 -1.00 16.54 0.68
N LEU A 221 -1.87 16.32 -0.30
CA LEU A 221 -2.26 17.36 -1.26
C LEU A 221 -3.01 18.52 -0.58
N ALA A 222 -3.81 18.23 0.45
CA ALA A 222 -4.50 19.27 1.22
C ALA A 222 -3.51 20.19 1.96
N LEU A 223 -2.35 19.67 2.40
CA LEU A 223 -1.30 20.47 3.04
C LEU A 223 -0.67 21.52 2.11
N LEU A 224 -0.81 21.39 0.79
CA LEU A 224 -0.33 22.43 -0.15
C LEU A 224 -1.09 23.76 -0.02
N ASN A 225 -2.26 23.75 0.65
CA ASN A 225 -3.12 24.91 0.81
C ASN A 225 -3.18 25.42 2.26
N VAL A 226 -2.27 24.95 3.12
CA VAL A 226 -2.17 25.35 4.53
C VAL A 226 -0.86 26.09 4.74
#